data_AF-A0AAV4GIF4-F1
#
_entry.id   AF-A0AAV4GIF4-F1
#
_cell.length_a   1.000
_cell.length_b   1.000
_cell.length_c   1.000
_cell.angle_alpha   90.00
_cell.angle_beta   90.00
_cell.angle_gamma   90.00
#
_symmetry.space_group_name_H-M   'P 1'
#
loop_
_entity.id
_entity.type
_entity.pdbx_description
1 polymer ?
#
loop_
_entity_poly.entity_id
_entity_poly.type
_entity_poly.pdbx_seq_one_letter_code
_entity_poly.pdbx_strand_id
1 'polypeptide(L)'
;MKASHHSVWSCCSKKNFHSLKRVESAMVSAAAEFNGGPIGLATLKRSLGFQQGEHGQRLGQVRLSKRLFKSTLEEQQKTKKRKRLTAATREKARQARQEKEAEEG
;
A
#
# COMPACT_ATOMS: atom_id res chain seq x y z
N MET A 1 9.98 0.37 1.64
CA MET A 1 9.39 -0.98 1.56
C MET A 1 9.91 -1.86 2.70
N LYS A 2 9.37 -1.77 3.93
CA LYS A 2 9.84 -2.57 5.10
C LYS A 2 8.79 -3.53 5.69
N ALA A 3 7.52 -3.41 5.30
CA ALA A 3 6.41 -4.14 5.95
C ALA A 3 6.22 -5.59 5.46
N SER A 4 6.86 -5.96 4.36
CA SER A 4 6.39 -7.08 3.54
C SER A 4 7.17 -8.39 3.79
N HIS A 5 8.48 -8.29 4.03
CA HIS A 5 9.33 -9.35 4.57
C HIS A 5 8.70 -9.94 5.84
N HIS A 6 8.15 -9.09 6.72
CA HIS A 6 7.45 -9.52 7.93
C HIS A 6 6.23 -10.43 7.66
N SER A 7 5.57 -10.31 6.52
CA SER A 7 4.35 -11.08 6.23
C SER A 7 4.65 -12.53 5.88
N VAL A 8 5.75 -12.79 5.15
CA VAL A 8 6.20 -14.14 4.80
C VAL A 8 6.77 -14.85 6.02
N TRP A 9 7.65 -14.19 6.78
CA TRP A 9 8.25 -14.77 7.99
C TRP A 9 7.26 -14.90 9.16
N SER A 10 6.18 -14.11 9.19
CA SER A 10 5.07 -14.34 10.15
C SER A 10 4.21 -15.53 9.77
N CYS A 11 4.06 -15.81 8.47
CA CYS A 11 3.34 -17.00 8.01
C CYS A 11 4.20 -18.27 8.15
N CYS A 12 5.50 -18.19 7.91
CA CYS A 12 6.43 -19.33 7.94
C CYS A 12 7.76 -18.91 8.62
N SER A 13 7.85 -19.10 9.94
CA SER A 13 9.06 -18.73 10.67
C SER A 13 10.11 -19.84 10.53
N LYS A 14 11.41 -19.49 10.51
CA LYS A 14 12.50 -20.50 10.45
C LYS A 14 12.54 -21.44 11.66
N LYS A 15 11.94 -21.03 12.77
CA LYS A 15 12.06 -21.70 14.07
C LYS A 15 10.98 -22.75 14.31
N ASN A 16 9.92 -22.76 13.49
CA ASN A 16 8.76 -23.61 13.70
C ASN A 16 8.56 -24.53 12.50
N PHE A 17 8.21 -25.79 12.77
CA PHE A 17 7.75 -26.69 11.72
C PHE A 17 6.35 -26.26 11.26
N HIS A 18 6.15 -26.23 9.95
CA HIS A 18 4.90 -25.78 9.33
C HIS A 18 4.41 -26.85 8.36
N SER A 19 3.09 -27.02 8.27
CA SER A 19 2.50 -27.95 7.31
C SER A 19 2.84 -27.53 5.87
N LEU A 20 2.93 -28.50 4.97
CA LEU A 20 3.21 -28.28 3.55
C LEU A 20 2.31 -27.17 2.96
N LYS A 21 1.01 -27.24 3.23
CA LYS A 21 0.02 -26.22 2.82
C LYS A 21 0.35 -24.81 3.29
N ARG A 22 0.93 -24.66 4.48
CA ARG A 22 1.30 -23.36 5.06
C ARG A 22 2.56 -22.80 4.39
N VAL A 23 3.51 -23.68 4.07
CA VAL A 23 4.74 -23.33 3.33
C VAL A 23 4.38 -22.91 1.90
N GLU A 24 3.54 -23.68 1.22
CA GLU A 24 3.04 -23.37 -0.13
C GLU A 24 2.33 -22.01 -0.15
N SER A 25 1.43 -21.74 0.80
CA SER A 25 0.76 -20.44 0.88
C SER A 25 1.73 -19.28 1.08
N ALA A 26 2.82 -19.50 1.84
CA ALA A 26 3.84 -18.48 2.06
C ALA A 26 4.67 -18.23 0.79
N MET A 27 5.05 -19.28 0.07
CA MET A 27 5.76 -19.17 -1.22
C MET A 27 4.92 -18.42 -2.26
N VAL A 28 3.64 -18.77 -2.42
CA VAL A 28 2.75 -18.09 -3.37
C VAL A 28 2.61 -16.60 -3.02
N SER A 29 2.54 -16.29 -1.72
CA SER A 29 2.47 -14.91 -1.23
C SER A 29 3.75 -14.13 -1.53
N ALA A 30 4.92 -14.75 -1.31
CA ALA A 30 6.21 -14.15 -1.62
C ALA A 30 6.37 -13.93 -3.14
N ALA A 31 6.06 -14.94 -3.95
CA ALA A 31 6.17 -14.86 -5.40
C ALA A 31 5.30 -13.73 -5.98
N ALA A 32 4.07 -13.58 -5.47
CA ALA A 32 3.19 -12.48 -5.85
C ALA A 32 3.77 -11.13 -5.46
N GLU A 33 4.32 -11.02 -4.25
CA GLU A 33 4.91 -9.78 -3.76
C GLU A 33 6.08 -9.28 -4.62
N PHE A 34 7.00 -10.18 -5.00
CA PHE A 34 8.18 -9.82 -5.78
C PHE A 34 7.91 -9.61 -7.27
N ASN A 35 6.92 -10.31 -7.85
CA ASN A 35 6.74 -10.34 -9.31
C ASN A 35 5.46 -9.68 -9.83
N GLY A 36 4.38 -9.63 -9.06
CA GLY A 36 3.05 -9.24 -9.58
C GLY A 36 2.22 -8.34 -8.68
N GLY A 37 2.77 -7.94 -7.53
CA GLY A 37 2.04 -7.23 -6.49
C GLY A 37 0.78 -7.98 -6.02
N PRO A 38 -0.17 -7.28 -5.39
CA PRO A 38 -1.38 -7.88 -4.83
C PRO A 38 -2.30 -8.55 -5.86
N ILE A 39 -2.27 -8.07 -7.11
CA ILE A 39 -3.08 -8.58 -8.23
C ILE A 39 -2.52 -9.93 -8.70
N GLY A 40 -1.19 -10.09 -8.75
CA GLY A 40 -0.53 -11.33 -9.15
C GLY A 40 -0.81 -12.52 -8.23
N LEU A 41 -1.25 -12.28 -6.99
CA LEU A 41 -1.50 -13.35 -6.02
C LEU A 41 -2.65 -14.27 -6.45
N ALA A 42 -3.73 -13.72 -7.00
CA ALA A 42 -4.87 -14.52 -7.44
C ALA A 42 -4.49 -15.39 -8.65
N THR A 43 -3.75 -14.82 -9.59
CA THR A 43 -3.25 -15.52 -10.77
C THR A 43 -2.28 -16.63 -10.38
N LEU A 44 -1.30 -16.34 -9.52
CA LEU A 44 -0.31 -17.33 -9.05
C LEU A 44 -0.97 -18.47 -8.27
N LYS A 45 -1.95 -18.18 -7.40
CA LYS A 45 -2.72 -19.22 -6.71
C LYS A 45 -3.43 -20.14 -7.70
N ARG A 46 -4.05 -19.58 -8.75
CA ARG A 46 -4.74 -20.35 -9.78
C ARG A 46 -3.75 -21.20 -10.59
N SER A 47 -2.63 -20.61 -11.04
CA SER A 47 -1.60 -21.30 -11.82
C SER A 47 -0.92 -22.43 -11.03
N LEU A 48 -0.79 -22.28 -9.72
CA LEU A 48 -0.15 -23.26 -8.83
C LEU A 48 -1.15 -24.25 -8.22
N GLY A 49 -2.43 -24.22 -8.62
CA GLY A 49 -3.47 -25.09 -8.07
C GLY A 49 -3.76 -24.89 -6.58
N PHE A 50 -3.32 -23.76 -6.00
CA PHE A 50 -3.41 -23.50 -4.58
C PHE A 50 -4.74 -22.83 -4.23
N GLN A 51 -5.71 -23.62 -3.77
CA GLN A 51 -6.97 -23.10 -3.23
C GLN A 51 -6.84 -22.83 -1.73
N GLN A 52 -6.82 -21.54 -1.36
CA GLN A 52 -7.02 -21.18 0.04
C GLN A 52 -8.43 -21.55 0.46
N GLY A 53 -8.55 -22.21 1.61
CA GLY A 53 -9.84 -22.42 2.28
C GLY A 53 -10.54 -21.08 2.57
N GLU A 54 -11.85 -21.13 2.71
CA GLU A 54 -12.75 -19.97 2.81
C GLU A 54 -12.31 -18.96 3.88
N HIS A 55 -11.87 -19.44 5.04
CA HIS A 55 -11.33 -18.61 6.12
C HIS A 55 -10.06 -17.83 5.72
N GLY A 56 -9.16 -18.47 4.97
CA GLY A 56 -7.93 -17.86 4.48
C GLY A 56 -8.19 -16.79 3.42
N GLN A 57 -9.18 -17.01 2.56
CA GLN A 57 -9.61 -16.00 1.58
C GLN A 57 -10.20 -14.77 2.26
N ARG A 58 -11.07 -14.98 3.26
CA ARG A 58 -11.71 -13.90 4.01
C ARG A 58 -10.68 -13.03 4.74
N LEU A 59 -9.73 -13.65 5.44
CA LEU A 59 -8.63 -12.93 6.11
C LEU A 59 -7.72 -12.20 5.10
N GLY A 60 -7.45 -12.83 3.96
CA GLY A 60 -6.69 -12.23 2.85
C GLY A 60 -7.36 -10.95 2.33
N GLN A 61 -8.66 -10.99 2.05
CA GLN A 61 -9.44 -9.83 1.61
C GLN A 61 -9.46 -8.72 2.66
N VAL A 62 -9.69 -9.02 3.94
CA VAL A 62 -9.68 -8.01 5.01
C VAL A 62 -8.34 -7.29 5.07
N ARG A 63 -7.22 -8.01 4.97
CA ARG A 63 -5.87 -7.41 4.96
C ARG A 63 -5.63 -6.57 3.70
N LEU A 64 -6.07 -7.06 2.54
CA LEU A 64 -5.94 -6.36 1.27
C LEU A 64 -6.73 -5.04 1.29
N SER A 65 -7.99 -5.09 1.73
CA SER A 65 -8.86 -3.92 1.87
C SER A 65 -8.29 -2.90 2.85
N LYS A 66 -7.77 -3.34 4.01
CA LYS A 66 -7.08 -2.43 4.95
C LYS A 66 -5.86 -1.75 4.33
N ARG A 67 -5.07 -2.50 3.54
CA ARG A 67 -3.89 -1.95 2.86
C ARG A 67 -4.29 -0.93 1.77
N LEU A 68 -5.30 -1.25 0.96
CA LEU A 68 -5.85 -0.33 -0.04
C LEU A 68 -6.39 0.94 0.63
N PHE A 69 -7.19 0.81 1.69
CA PHE A 69 -7.76 1.95 2.40
C PHE A 69 -6.70 2.86 3.02
N LYS A 70 -5.62 2.27 3.57
CA LYS A 70 -4.48 3.04 4.07
C LYS A 70 -3.77 3.81 2.94
N SER A 71 -3.59 3.17 1.78
CA SER A 71 -3.04 3.83 0.59
C SER A 71 -3.89 5.03 0.18
N THR A 72 -5.22 4.88 0.12
CA THR A 72 -6.14 5.95 -0.25
C THR A 72 -6.11 7.11 0.76
N LEU A 73 -6.02 6.80 2.06
CA LEU A 73 -5.92 7.83 3.10
C LEU A 73 -4.62 8.64 2.99
N GLU A 74 -3.49 7.97 2.76
CA GLU A 74 -2.19 8.60 2.55
C GLU A 74 -2.18 9.48 1.28
N GLU A 75 -2.80 9.00 0.19
CA GLU A 75 -3.00 9.74 -1.06
C GLU A 75 -3.82 11.02 -0.84
N GLN A 76 -4.92 10.92 -0.08
CA GLN A 76 -5.77 12.05 0.26
C GLN A 76 -5.03 13.08 1.12
N GLN A 77 -4.23 12.63 2.09
CA GLN A 77 -3.42 13.53 2.92
C GLN A 77 -2.36 14.27 2.10
N LYS A 78 -1.64 13.57 1.20
CA LYS A 78 -0.69 14.21 0.27
C LYS A 78 -1.39 15.24 -0.62
N THR A 79 -2.56 14.90 -1.15
CA THR A 79 -3.35 15.80 -1.99
C THR A 79 -3.80 17.05 -1.23
N LYS A 80 -4.29 16.90 0.01
CA LYS A 80 -4.64 18.03 0.88
C LYS A 80 -3.43 18.92 1.17
N LYS A 81 -2.27 18.34 1.48
CA LYS A 81 -1.02 19.09 1.71
C LYS A 81 -0.62 19.88 0.47
N ARG A 82 -0.68 19.28 -0.72
CA ARG A 82 -0.37 19.95 -2.00
C ARG A 82 -1.30 21.13 -2.24
N LYS A 83 -2.61 20.96 -2.07
CA LYS A 83 -3.61 22.05 -2.23
C LYS A 83 -3.33 23.22 -1.28
N ARG A 84 -3.02 22.95 0.00
CA ARG A 84 -2.66 23.99 0.98
C ARG A 84 -1.42 24.76 0.57
N LEU A 85 -0.40 24.05 0.10
CA LEU A 85 0.87 24.65 -0.33
C LEU A 85 0.64 25.58 -1.54
N THR A 86 -0.12 25.15 -2.54
CA THR A 86 -0.47 25.95 -3.71
C THR A 86 -1.31 27.18 -3.36
N ALA A 87 -2.24 27.05 -2.41
CA ALA A 87 -3.03 28.19 -1.92
C ALA A 87 -2.12 29.24 -1.23
N ALA A 88 -1.23 28.80 -0.34
CA ALA A 88 -0.28 29.69 0.33
C ALA A 88 0.69 30.39 -0.64
N THR A 89 1.12 29.70 -1.72
CA THR A 89 1.97 30.34 -2.75
C THR A 89 1.20 31.39 -3.53
N ARG A 90 -0.06 31.14 -3.88
CA ARG A 90 -0.93 32.12 -4.55
C ARG A 90 -1.20 33.34 -3.68
N GLU A 91 -1.39 33.14 -2.39
CA GLU A 91 -1.65 34.22 -1.44
C GLU A 91 -0.42 35.12 -1.28
N LYS A 92 0.77 34.54 -1.08
CA LYS A 92 2.03 35.29 -1.08
C LYS A 92 2.28 36.05 -2.39
N ALA A 93 1.96 35.44 -3.53
CA ALA A 93 2.11 36.11 -4.83
C ALA A 93 1.13 37.29 -5.01
N ARG A 94 -0.04 37.25 -4.37
CA ARG A 94 -0.98 38.38 -4.35
C ARG A 94 -0.49 39.49 -3.43
N GLN A 95 -0.02 39.15 -2.23
CA GLN A 95 0.54 40.11 -1.27
C GLN A 95 1.74 40.85 -1.88
N ALA A 96 2.68 40.13 -2.51
CA ALA A 96 3.84 40.74 -3.16
C ALA A 96 3.48 41.65 -4.35
N ARG A 97 2.32 41.46 -5.00
CA ARG A 97 1.84 42.38 -6.05
C ARG A 97 1.24 43.64 -5.44
N GLN A 98 0.48 43.50 -4.37
CA GLN A 98 -0.11 44.64 -3.66
C GLN A 98 0.96 45.51 -2.98
N GLU A 99 2.01 44.90 -2.43
CA GLU A 99 3.16 45.63 -1.87
C GLU A 99 3.92 46.42 -2.95
N LYS A 100 4.10 45.83 -4.14
CA LYS A 100 4.71 46.55 -5.28
C LYS A 100 3.85 47.71 -5.79
N GLU A 101 2.54 47.50 -5.92
CA GLU A 101 1.60 48.56 -6.33
C GLU A 101 1.51 49.68 -5.27
N ALA A 102 1.78 49.38 -4.00
CA ALA A 102 1.81 50.37 -2.91
C ALA A 102 3.15 51.11 -2.78
N GLU A 103 4.26 50.55 -3.28
CA GLU A 103 5.57 51.24 -3.32
C GLU A 103 5.74 52.14 -4.55
N GLU A 104 5.01 51.88 -5.65
CA GLU A 104 5.10 52.65 -6.91
C GLU A 104 4.06 53.79 -7.04
N GLY A 105 3.13 53.94 -6.09
CA GLY A 105 2.11 54.99 -6.04
C GLY A 105 2.38 56.03 -4.97
#